data_AF-A0A379SXB1-F1
#
_entry.id   AF-A0A379SXB1-F1
#
_cell.length_a   1.000
_cell.length_b   1.000
_cell.length_c   1.000
_cell.angle_alpha   90.00
_cell.angle_beta   90.00
_cell.angle_gamma   90.00
#
_symmetry.space_group_name_H-M   'P 1'
#
loop_
_entity.id
_entity.type
_entity.pdbx_description
1 polymer ?
#
loop_
_entity_poly.entity_id
_entity_poly.type
_entity_poly.pdbx_seq_one_letter_code
_entity_poly.pdbx_strand_id
1 'polypeptide(L)'
;MLLSVIWRRNMAKNRLWVDNPARRAEGEKWMDWANQTLSPAHRVILMGLVRTPPEKRDQAAIEAGIEKCDSLFALLDDALARQPWFSGDNFGTGDIAIAPFVYNLLNVGLKWTPRPNLERWYQQLTERPAFRKVVMIPVT
;
A
#
# COMPACT_ATOMS: atom_id res chain seq x y z
N MET A 1 -3.03 8.39 13.99
CA MET A 1 -3.04 8.36 15.48
C MET A 1 -3.67 7.10 16.09
N LEU A 2 -4.69 6.46 15.48
CA LEU A 2 -5.38 5.29 16.08
C LEU A 2 -4.61 3.95 15.99
N LEU A 3 -3.82 3.71 14.94
CA LEU A 3 -3.14 2.43 14.74
C LEU A 3 -1.96 2.22 15.71
N SER A 4 -1.10 3.23 15.92
CA SER A 4 0.07 3.12 16.81
C SER A 4 -0.27 2.77 18.26
N VAL A 5 -1.45 3.20 18.74
CA VAL A 5 -1.95 2.89 20.09
C VAL A 5 -2.33 1.42 20.24
N ILE A 6 -2.95 0.82 19.22
CA ILE A 6 -3.32 -0.61 19.21
C ILE A 6 -2.06 -1.48 19.23
N TRP A 7 -1.05 -1.12 18.43
CA TRP A 7 0.22 -1.86 18.35
C TRP A 7 1.01 -1.82 19.65
N ARG A 8 1.00 -0.68 20.36
CA ARG A 8 1.67 -0.53 21.65
C ARG A 8 1.02 -1.35 22.77
N ARG A 9 -0.30 -1.56 22.73
CA ARG A 9 -1.03 -2.00 23.92
C ARG A 9 -1.07 -3.50 24.19
N ASN A 10 -1.23 -4.42 23.23
CA ASN A 10 -1.30 -5.86 23.61
C ASN A 10 -1.01 -6.94 22.53
N MET A 11 -0.89 -6.65 21.22
CA MET A 11 -0.79 -7.73 20.20
C MET A 11 0.54 -7.83 19.42
N ALA A 12 1.50 -6.92 19.63
CA ALA A 12 2.66 -6.78 18.73
C ALA A 12 4.03 -6.57 19.39
N LYS A 13 4.12 -6.62 20.73
CA LYS A 13 5.43 -6.59 21.41
C LYS A 13 6.29 -7.72 20.83
N ASN A 14 7.43 -7.35 20.24
CA ASN A 14 8.41 -8.21 19.56
C ASN A 14 8.03 -8.78 18.17
N ARG A 15 6.96 -8.31 17.51
CA ARG A 15 6.63 -8.79 16.14
C ARG A 15 6.39 -7.68 15.12
N LEU A 16 5.64 -6.64 15.49
CA LEU A 16 5.33 -5.51 14.58
C LEU A 16 5.71 -4.16 15.17
N TRP A 17 5.99 -4.12 16.47
CA TRP A 17 6.51 -2.92 17.13
C TRP A 17 8.03 -2.94 17.13
N VAL A 18 8.64 -1.86 16.62
CA VAL A 18 10.09 -1.62 16.67
C VAL A 18 10.38 -0.68 17.84
N ASP A 19 11.15 -1.12 18.83
CA ASP A 19 11.40 -0.33 20.04
C ASP A 19 12.29 0.88 19.78
N ASN A 20 13.38 0.69 19.02
CA ASN A 20 14.30 1.77 18.66
C ASN A 20 13.55 2.86 17.86
N PRO A 21 13.47 4.12 18.37
CA PRO A 21 12.67 5.15 17.73
C PRO A 21 13.10 5.50 16.30
N ALA A 22 14.42 5.52 16.03
CA ALA A 22 14.93 5.85 14.70
C ALA A 22 14.54 4.77 13.68
N ARG A 23 14.74 3.49 14.04
CA ARG A 23 14.31 2.35 13.20
C ARG A 23 12.80 2.30 13.02
N ARG A 24 12.04 2.64 14.06
CA ARG A 24 10.58 2.72 13.96
C ARG A 24 10.15 3.82 12.99
N ALA A 25 10.77 4.99 13.04
CA ALA A 25 10.47 6.11 12.15
C ALA A 25 10.71 5.77 10.66
N GLU A 26 11.69 4.92 10.36
CA GLU A 26 11.95 4.44 9.00
C GLU A 26 10.72 3.72 8.40
N GLY A 27 9.95 2.98 9.21
CA GLY A 27 8.69 2.36 8.82
C GLY A 27 7.47 3.26 8.97
N GLU A 28 7.38 4.04 10.06
CA GLU A 28 6.22 4.90 10.34
C GLU A 28 6.02 5.99 9.29
N LYS A 29 7.09 6.52 8.67
CA LYS A 29 6.98 7.49 7.57
C LYS A 29 6.12 6.97 6.41
N TRP A 30 6.16 5.67 6.15
CA TRP A 30 5.38 5.04 5.09
C TRP A 30 3.89 4.95 5.44
N MET A 31 3.54 4.93 6.72
CA MET A 31 2.15 4.99 7.15
C MET A 31 1.53 6.36 6.87
N ASP A 32 2.27 7.42 7.15
CA ASP A 32 1.84 8.78 6.86
C ASP A 32 1.81 9.02 5.35
N TRP A 33 2.85 8.62 4.63
CA TRP A 33 2.93 8.71 3.17
C TRP A 33 1.79 7.97 2.48
N ALA A 34 1.42 6.77 2.95
CA ALA A 34 0.30 6.02 2.39
C ALA A 34 -1.02 6.80 2.47
N ASN A 35 -1.29 7.45 3.60
CA ASN A 35 -2.53 8.21 3.79
C ASN A 35 -2.50 9.58 3.11
N GLN A 36 -1.35 10.25 3.07
CA GLN A 36 -1.24 11.63 2.58
C GLN A 36 -0.94 11.71 1.08
N THR A 37 -0.32 10.69 0.50
CA THR A 37 0.14 10.72 -0.89
C THR A 37 -0.49 9.62 -1.74
N LEU A 38 -0.45 8.37 -1.30
CA LEU A 38 -1.01 7.26 -2.09
C LEU A 38 -2.54 7.25 -2.09
N SER A 39 -3.16 7.40 -0.91
CA SER A 39 -4.61 7.34 -0.74
C SER A 39 -5.38 8.35 -1.60
N PRO A 40 -4.98 9.64 -1.72
CA PRO A 40 -5.65 10.57 -2.62
C PRO A 40 -5.64 10.15 -4.09
N ALA A 41 -4.50 9.66 -4.60
CA ALA A 41 -4.37 9.20 -5.99
C ALA A 41 -5.16 7.88 -6.21
N HIS A 42 -5.03 6.94 -5.28
CA HIS A 42 -5.80 5.70 -5.27
C HIS A 42 -7.31 5.94 -5.28
N ARG A 43 -7.79 6.91 -4.50
CA ARG A 43 -9.21 7.24 -4.41
C ARG A 43 -9.79 7.67 -5.75
N VAL A 44 -9.05 8.40 -6.57
CA VAL A 44 -9.50 8.82 -7.92
C VAL A 44 -9.83 7.59 -8.76
N ILE A 45 -8.90 6.63 -8.82
CA ILE A 45 -9.07 5.40 -9.61
C ILE A 45 -10.20 4.54 -9.05
N LEU A 46 -10.24 4.34 -7.73
CA LEU A 46 -11.26 3.47 -7.12
C LEU A 46 -12.68 4.06 -7.29
N MET A 47 -12.84 5.38 -7.14
CA MET A 47 -14.12 6.02 -7.41
C MET A 47 -14.50 5.88 -8.88
N GLY A 48 -13.57 6.17 -9.79
CA GLY A 48 -13.85 6.19 -11.23
C GLY A 48 -14.16 4.81 -11.80
N LEU A 49 -13.34 3.80 -11.48
CA LEU A 49 -13.45 2.48 -12.12
C LEU A 49 -14.37 1.51 -11.39
N VAL A 50 -14.50 1.62 -10.06
CA VAL A 50 -15.26 0.65 -9.27
C VAL A 50 -16.60 1.22 -8.82
N ARG A 51 -16.61 2.46 -8.32
CA ARG A 51 -17.82 3.04 -7.67
C ARG A 51 -18.65 3.95 -8.57
N THR A 52 -18.21 4.21 -9.80
CA THR A 52 -18.91 5.08 -10.76
C THR A 52 -19.31 4.27 -12.00
N PRO A 53 -20.60 4.26 -12.38
CA PRO A 53 -21.07 3.66 -13.61
C PRO A 53 -20.36 4.22 -14.85
N PRO A 54 -20.07 3.42 -15.90
CA PRO A 54 -19.28 3.84 -17.07
C PRO A 54 -19.72 5.18 -17.67
N GLU A 55 -21.02 5.42 -17.77
CA GLU A 55 -21.64 6.62 -18.35
C GLU A 55 -21.45 7.90 -17.52
N LYS A 56 -20.96 7.80 -16.28
CA LYS A 56 -20.69 8.94 -15.37
C LYS A 56 -19.22 9.14 -15.08
N ARG A 57 -18.33 8.36 -15.70
CA ARG A 57 -16.89 8.42 -15.42
C ARG A 57 -16.27 9.68 -15.99
N ASP A 58 -15.49 10.37 -15.17
CA ASP A 58 -14.53 11.36 -15.63
C ASP A 58 -13.26 10.64 -16.10
N GLN A 59 -13.20 10.37 -17.40
CA GLN A 59 -12.11 9.61 -17.99
C GLN A 59 -10.76 10.34 -17.87
N ALA A 60 -10.75 11.66 -18.01
CA ALA A 60 -9.54 12.46 -17.88
C ALA A 60 -8.98 12.42 -16.44
N ALA A 61 -9.85 12.50 -15.44
CA ALA A 61 -9.43 12.34 -14.04
C ALA A 61 -8.88 10.94 -13.75
N ILE A 62 -9.49 9.90 -14.31
CA ILE A 62 -9.02 8.51 -14.17
C ILE A 62 -7.63 8.36 -14.79
N GLU A 63 -7.42 8.84 -16.02
CA GLU A 63 -6.13 8.79 -16.71
C GLU A 63 -5.03 9.51 -15.93
N ALA A 64 -5.29 10.72 -15.45
CA ALA A 64 -4.36 11.46 -14.59
C ALA A 64 -4.07 10.71 -13.28
N GLY A 65 -5.09 10.04 -12.71
CA GLY A 65 -4.94 9.19 -11.53
C GLY A 65 -4.02 7.99 -11.81
N ILE A 66 -4.16 7.34 -12.97
CA ILE A 66 -3.32 6.21 -13.40
C ILE A 66 -1.87 6.66 -13.55
N GLU A 67 -1.61 7.74 -14.29
CA GLU A 67 -0.25 8.28 -14.44
C GLU A 67 0.38 8.62 -13.08
N LYS A 68 -0.41 9.24 -12.20
CA LYS A 68 0.06 9.57 -10.85
C LYS A 68 0.40 8.30 -10.07
N CYS A 69 -0.49 7.31 -10.03
CA CYS A 69 -0.24 6.05 -9.33
C CYS A 69 0.97 5.29 -9.92
N ASP A 70 1.18 5.31 -11.23
CA ASP A 70 2.34 4.66 -11.85
C ASP A 70 3.67 5.32 -11.41
N SER A 71 3.68 6.66 -11.30
CA SER A 71 4.84 7.39 -10.75
C SER A 71 5.07 7.09 -9.27
N LEU A 72 4.00 6.89 -8.48
CA LEU A 72 4.11 6.52 -7.07
C LEU A 72 4.62 5.07 -6.93
N PHE A 73 4.22 4.18 -7.85
CA PHE A 73 4.74 2.82 -7.90
C PHE A 73 6.23 2.77 -8.23
N ALA A 74 6.74 3.67 -9.08
CA ALA A 74 8.18 3.83 -9.28
C ALA A 74 8.91 4.18 -7.97
N LEU A 75 8.39 5.14 -7.21
CA LEU A 75 8.96 5.53 -5.91
C LEU A 75 8.96 4.38 -4.91
N LEU A 76 7.87 3.60 -4.86
CA LEU A 76 7.77 2.42 -4.00
C LEU A 76 8.77 1.34 -4.42
N ASP A 77 8.96 1.12 -5.72
CA ASP A 77 9.93 0.17 -6.25
C ASP A 77 11.36 0.56 -5.87
N ASP A 78 11.74 1.83 -6.06
CA ASP A 78 13.06 2.37 -5.70
C ASP A 78 13.37 2.22 -4.21
N ALA A 79 12.36 2.41 -3.35
CA ALA A 79 12.49 2.17 -1.92
C ALA A 79 12.73 0.68 -1.62
N LEU A 80 11.95 -0.21 -2.24
CA LEU A 80 12.07 -1.65 -2.06
C LEU A 80 13.30 -2.25 -2.74
N ALA A 81 13.99 -1.52 -3.60
CA ALA A 81 15.30 -1.93 -4.12
C ALA A 81 16.36 -2.00 -3.01
N ARG A 82 16.19 -1.25 -1.92
CA ARG A 82 17.17 -1.11 -0.83
C ARG A 82 16.84 -1.90 0.42
N GLN A 83 15.60 -2.40 0.53
CA GLN A 83 15.10 -3.09 1.72
C GLN A 83 13.95 -4.06 1.34
N PRO A 84 13.80 -5.17 2.06
CA PRO A 84 12.77 -6.18 1.73
C PRO A 84 11.35 -5.71 2.02
N TRP A 85 11.17 -4.86 3.04
CA TRP A 85 9.88 -4.37 3.53
C TRP A 85 9.93 -2.85 3.71
N PHE A 86 8.79 -2.15 3.63
CA PHE A 86 8.73 -0.73 3.96
C PHE A 86 9.08 -0.44 5.42
N SER A 87 8.86 -1.42 6.31
CA SER A 87 9.30 -1.38 7.69
C SER A 87 10.77 -1.75 7.93
N GLY A 88 11.58 -1.91 6.88
CA GLY A 88 13.01 -2.21 6.95
C GLY A 88 13.28 -3.70 6.74
N ASP A 89 14.06 -4.30 7.65
CA ASP A 89 14.48 -5.70 7.53
C ASP A 89 13.33 -6.71 7.67
N ASN A 90 12.27 -6.33 8.38
CA ASN A 90 11.13 -7.19 8.70
C ASN A 90 9.80 -6.53 8.31
N PHE A 91 8.82 -7.36 7.95
CA PHE A 91 7.44 -6.93 7.73
C PHE A 91 6.90 -6.17 8.94
N GLY A 92 6.26 -5.03 8.71
CA GLY A 92 5.73 -4.21 9.78
C GLY A 92 4.60 -3.27 9.38
N THR A 93 4.44 -2.21 10.18
CA THR A 93 3.30 -1.29 10.08
C THR A 93 3.31 -0.44 8.81
N GLY A 94 4.49 -0.17 8.23
CA GLY A 94 4.62 0.53 6.95
C GLY A 94 4.02 -0.30 5.81
N ASP A 95 4.31 -1.60 5.79
CA ASP A 95 3.75 -2.54 4.81
C ASP A 95 2.24 -2.67 4.95
N ILE A 96 1.75 -2.80 6.19
CA ILE A 96 0.32 -2.88 6.50
C ILE A 96 -0.43 -1.64 6.00
N ALA A 97 0.18 -0.46 6.08
CA ALA A 97 -0.45 0.77 5.63
C ALA A 97 -0.54 0.89 4.11
N ILE A 98 0.49 0.42 3.37
CA ILE A 98 0.55 0.55 1.91
C ILE A 98 -0.25 -0.55 1.21
N ALA A 99 -0.17 -1.79 1.70
CA ALA A 99 -0.63 -2.98 0.98
C ALA A 99 -2.10 -2.97 0.54
N PRO A 100 -3.08 -2.48 1.35
CA PRO A 100 -4.47 -2.43 0.91
C PRO A 100 -4.70 -1.55 -0.32
N PHE A 101 -3.96 -0.44 -0.45
CA PHE A 101 -4.06 0.45 -1.60
C PHE A 101 -3.48 -0.21 -2.86
N VAL A 102 -2.30 -0.82 -2.74
CA VAL A 102 -1.66 -1.54 -3.85
C VAL A 102 -2.53 -2.71 -4.33
N TYR A 103 -3.10 -3.49 -3.39
CA TYR A 103 -4.01 -4.58 -3.73
C TYR A 103 -5.16 -4.09 -4.62
N ASN A 104 -5.84 -3.01 -4.24
CA ASN A 104 -6.92 -2.46 -5.05
C ASN A 104 -6.44 -2.08 -6.46
N LEU A 105 -5.35 -1.32 -6.57
CA LEU A 105 -4.82 -0.85 -7.85
C LEU A 105 -4.44 -1.99 -8.80
N LEU A 106 -3.93 -3.10 -8.27
CA LEU A 106 -3.59 -4.29 -9.07
C LEU A 106 -4.82 -5.11 -9.48
N ASN A 107 -6.00 -4.89 -8.89
CA ASN A 107 -7.20 -5.71 -9.10
C ASN A 107 -8.39 -4.95 -9.71
N VAL A 108 -8.19 -3.73 -10.22
CA VAL A 108 -9.23 -2.93 -10.92
C VAL A 108 -9.20 -3.05 -12.45
N GLY A 109 -8.51 -4.07 -12.99
CA GLY A 109 -8.43 -4.32 -14.43
C GLY A 109 -7.45 -3.42 -15.20
N LEU A 110 -6.58 -2.71 -14.49
CA LEU A 110 -5.50 -1.91 -15.09
C LEU A 110 -4.22 -2.73 -15.26
N LYS A 111 -3.39 -2.31 -16.21
CA LYS A 111 -2.01 -2.78 -16.35
C LYS A 111 -1.07 -1.64 -15.97
N TRP A 112 -0.02 -1.97 -15.24
CA TRP A 112 0.96 -1.02 -14.71
C TRP A 112 2.33 -1.25 -15.35
N THR A 113 3.19 -0.25 -15.32
CA THR A 113 4.60 -0.43 -15.68
C THR A 113 5.23 -1.48 -14.76
N PRO A 114 6.02 -2.45 -15.26
CA PRO A 114 6.66 -3.46 -14.41
C PRO A 114 7.52 -2.84 -13.30
N ARG A 115 7.36 -3.32 -12.07
CA ARG A 115 8.05 -2.83 -10.86
C ARG A 115 8.60 -4.04 -10.08
N PRO A 116 9.80 -4.55 -10.41
CA PRO A 116 10.25 -5.86 -9.93
C PRO A 116 10.40 -5.96 -8.41
N ASN A 117 10.78 -4.88 -7.72
CA ASN A 117 10.92 -4.87 -6.26
C ASN A 117 9.54 -4.78 -5.58
N LEU A 118 8.63 -3.99 -6.15
CA LEU A 118 7.25 -3.90 -5.69
C LEU A 118 6.49 -5.22 -5.91
N GLU A 119 6.69 -5.87 -7.06
CA GLU A 119 6.14 -7.18 -7.39
C GLU A 119 6.65 -8.26 -6.42
N ARG A 120 7.97 -8.30 -6.16
CA ARG A 120 8.57 -9.20 -5.17
C ARG A 120 7.99 -8.98 -3.77
N TRP A 121 7.83 -7.72 -3.35
CA TRP A 121 7.21 -7.39 -2.06
C TRP A 121 5.74 -7.83 -2.01
N TYR A 122 4.97 -7.55 -3.07
CA TYR A 122 3.58 -7.96 -3.16
C TYR A 122 3.43 -9.47 -3.13
N GLN A 123 4.30 -10.22 -3.82
CA GLN A 123 4.30 -11.69 -3.79
C GLN A 123 4.50 -12.22 -2.36
N GLN A 124 5.47 -11.68 -1.62
CA GLN A 124 5.70 -12.05 -0.20
C GLN A 124 4.47 -11.74 0.68
N LEU A 125 3.69 -10.69 0.38
CA LEU A 125 2.44 -10.41 1.08
C LEU A 125 1.38 -11.48 0.78
N THR A 126 1.25 -11.94 -0.47
CA THR A 126 0.26 -12.95 -0.84
C THR A 126 0.47 -14.30 -0.16
N GLU A 127 1.69 -14.59 0.31
CA GLU A 127 1.99 -15.79 1.08
C GLU A 127 1.44 -15.71 2.52
N ARG A 128 1.15 -14.51 3.03
CA ARG A 128 0.73 -14.30 4.42
C ARG A 128 -0.75 -14.67 4.60
N PRO A 129 -1.10 -15.64 5.47
CA PRO A 129 -2.51 -16.04 5.68
C PRO A 129 -3.43 -14.88 6.08
N ALA A 130 -2.94 -13.96 6.93
CA ALA A 130 -3.72 -12.79 7.35
C ALA A 130 -3.99 -11.82 6.19
N PHE A 131 -3.03 -11.63 5.29
CA PHE A 131 -3.20 -10.76 4.12
C PHE A 131 -4.23 -11.36 3.16
N ARG A 132 -4.10 -12.66 2.85
CA ARG A 132 -5.08 -13.38 2.03
C ARG A 132 -6.50 -13.29 2.59
N LYS A 133 -6.64 -13.48 3.91
CA LYS A 133 -7.95 -13.50 4.57
C LYS A 133 -8.63 -12.13 4.61
N VAL A 134 -7.86 -11.05 4.83
CA VAL A 134 -8.42 -9.73 5.19
C VAL A 134 -8.34 -8.73 4.04
N VAL A 135 -7.29 -8.80 3.22
CA VAL A 135 -7.05 -7.83 2.14
C VAL A 135 -7.44 -8.41 0.78
N MET A 136 -7.13 -9.68 0.52
CA MET A 136 -7.39 -10.32 -0.79
C MET A 136 -8.84 -10.78 -0.96
N ILE A 137 -9.78 -9.84 -0.79
CA ILE A 137 -11.21 -10.01 -1.03
C ILE A 137 -11.61 -9.27 -2.32
N PRO A 138 -12.76 -9.59 -2.94
CA PRO A 138 -13.21 -8.90 -4.15
C PRO A 138 -13.23 -7.38 -3.98
N VAL A 139 -12.69 -6.66 -4.96
CA VAL A 139 -12.77 -5.20 -5.02
C VAL A 139 -14.15 -4.82 -5.56
N THR A 140 -15.04 -4.43 -4.66
CA THR A 140 -16.43 -4.03 -4.95
C THR A 140 -16.69 -2.57 -4.59
#